data_AF-A0AAW7NZ07-F1
#
_entry.id   AF-A0AAW7NZ07-F1
#
_cell.length_a   1.000
_cell.length_b   1.000
_cell.length_c   1.000
_cell.angle_alpha   90.00
_cell.angle_beta   90.00
_cell.angle_gamma   90.00
#
_symmetry.space_group_name_H-M   'P 1'
#
loop_
_entity.id
_entity.type
_entity.pdbx_description
1 polymer ?
#
loop_
_entity_poly.entity_id
_entity_poly.type
_entity_poly.pdbx_seq_one_letter_code
_entity_poly.pdbx_strand_id
1 'polypeptide(L)' 'GTPADHACIEWFHSVLKSETFYLHNWRNLTKDSITDIGEKYIIFYNESRIQQKLNDQSPVDYRKLVE' A
#
# COMPACT_ATOMS: atom_id res chain seq x y z
N GLY A 1 0.40 19.00 14.41
CA GLY A 1 1.21 18.11 13.57
C GLY A 1 1.83 18.93 12.48
N THR A 2 3.07 18.64 12.11
CA THR A 2 3.68 19.25 10.93
C THR A 2 3.10 18.60 9.68
N PRO A 3 3.02 19.32 8.54
CA PRO A 3 2.53 18.73 7.28
C PRO A 3 3.30 17.48 6.84
N ALA A 4 4.57 17.36 7.27
CA ALA A 4 5.42 16.22 6.99
C ALA A 4 4.96 14.93 7.70
N ASP A 5 4.37 15.04 8.89
CA ASP A 5 3.90 13.88 9.66
C ASP A 5 2.79 13.13 8.91
N HIS A 6 1.99 13.84 8.11
CA HIS A 6 0.87 13.24 7.37
C HIS A 6 1.24 12.89 5.92
N ALA A 7 2.33 13.42 5.38
CA ALA A 7 2.69 13.24 3.97
C ALA A 7 2.84 11.76 3.58
N CYS A 8 3.45 10.95 4.46
CA CYS A 8 3.66 9.53 4.20
C CYS A 8 2.35 8.73 4.11
N ILE A 9 1.41 8.99 5.03
CA ILE A 9 0.13 8.26 5.05
C ILE A 9 -0.81 8.74 3.94
N GLU A 10 -0.80 10.04 3.63
CA GLU A 10 -1.56 10.59 2.51
C GLU A 10 -1.07 10.03 1.17
N TRP A 11 0.25 9.95 0.98
CA TRP A 11 0.83 9.31 -0.20
C TRP A 11 0.42 7.83 -0.31
N PHE A 12 0.51 7.07 0.79
CA PHE A 12 0.08 5.68 0.83
C PHE A 12 -1.39 5.53 0.42
N HIS A 13 -2.29 6.34 0.99
CA HIS A 13 -3.71 6.33 0.64
C HIS A 13 -3.97 6.70 -0.82
N SER A 14 -3.22 7.65 -1.38
CA SER A 14 -3.34 8.02 -2.80
C SER A 14 -2.98 6.86 -3.73
N VAL A 15 -1.90 6.16 -3.42
CA VAL A 15 -1.44 5.00 -4.20
C VAL A 15 -2.43 3.84 -4.08
N LEU A 16 -2.83 3.49 -2.85
CA LEU A 16 -3.86 2.46 -2.60
C LEU A 16 -5.13 2.74 -3.42
N LYS A 17 -5.66 3.96 -3.37
CA LYS A 17 -6.84 4.36 -4.15
C LYS A 17 -6.66 4.16 -5.64
N SER A 18 -5.49 4.52 -6.17
CA SER A 18 -5.19 4.44 -7.59
C SER A 18 -4.99 3.00 -8.09
N GLU A 19 -4.32 2.16 -7.29
CA GLU A 19 -3.98 0.79 -7.66
C GLU A 19 -5.12 -0.21 -7.42
N THR A 20 -6.06 0.06 -6.51
CA THR A 20 -7.15 -0.90 -6.20
C THR A 20 -8.53 -0.37 -6.57
N PHE A 21 -8.89 0.82 -6.08
CA PHE A 21 -10.26 1.32 -6.24
C PHE A 21 -10.46 1.85 -7.65
N TYR A 22 -9.60 2.75 -8.12
CA TYR A 22 -9.77 3.45 -9.41
C TYR A 22 -9.80 2.54 -10.65
N LEU A 23 -9.38 1.29 -10.52
CA LEU A 23 -9.47 0.27 -11.58
C LEU A 23 -10.79 -0.53 -11.57
N HIS A 24 -11.58 -0.47 -10.50
CA HIS A 24 -12.86 -1.17 -10.35
C HIS A 24 -14.07 -0.21 -10.40
N ASN A 25 -15.28 -0.72 -10.62
CA ASN A 25 -16.51 0.09 -10.50
C ASN A 25 -16.81 0.33 -9.01
N TRP A 26 -16.39 1.48 -8.47
CA TRP A 26 -16.47 1.80 -7.02
C TRP A 26 -17.88 1.71 -6.45
N ARG A 27 -18.88 1.86 -7.31
CA ARG A 27 -20.31 1.80 -6.97
C ARG A 27 -20.78 0.44 -6.46
N ASN A 28 -20.00 -0.63 -6.66
CA ASN A 28 -20.40 -1.99 -6.28
C ASN A 28 -19.58 -2.59 -5.13
N LEU A 29 -18.75 -1.79 -4.46
CA LEU A 29 -17.92 -2.26 -3.35
C LEU A 29 -18.71 -2.19 -2.04
N THR A 30 -18.82 -3.32 -1.36
CA THR A 30 -19.38 -3.41 0.00
C THR A 30 -18.30 -3.06 1.03
N LYS A 31 -18.70 -2.70 2.25
CA LYS A 31 -17.75 -2.46 3.35
C LYS A 31 -16.79 -3.64 3.56
N ASP A 32 -17.31 -4.86 3.49
CA ASP A 32 -16.55 -6.09 3.63
C ASP A 32 -15.48 -6.23 2.53
N SER A 33 -15.87 -5.98 1.27
CA SER A 33 -14.95 -5.98 0.13
C SER A 33 -13.87 -4.90 0.25
N ILE A 34 -14.21 -3.71 0.77
CA ILE A 34 -13.24 -2.63 0.99
C ILE A 34 -12.20 -3.05 2.03
N THR A 35 -12.63 -3.68 3.13
CA THR A 35 -11.73 -4.20 4.18
C THR A 35 -10.81 -5.27 3.61
N ASP A 36 -11.36 -6.25 2.89
CA ASP A 36 -10.58 -7.33 2.26
C ASP A 36 -9.54 -6.80 1.27
N ILE A 37 -9.91 -5.83 0.42
CA ILE A 37 -8.99 -5.15 -0.50
C ILE A 37 -7.87 -4.45 0.29
N GLY A 38 -8.22 -3.76 1.39
CA GLY A 38 -7.27 -3.08 2.25
C GLY A 38 -6.25 -4.05 2.88
N GLU A 39 -6.73 -5.13 3.49
CA GLU A 39 -5.88 -6.16 4.12
C GLU A 39 -4.95 -6.81 3.09
N LYS A 40 -5.49 -7.23 1.94
CA LYS A 40 -4.69 -7.82 0.85
C LYS A 40 -3.65 -6.84 0.33
N TYR A 41 -4.00 -5.56 0.19
CA TYR A 41 -3.07 -4.55 -0.30
C TYR A 41 -1.95 -4.29 0.70
N ILE A 42 -2.23 -4.29 2.01
CA ILE A 42 -1.18 -4.14 3.04
C ILE A 42 -0.18 -5.30 2.96
N ILE A 43 -0.67 -6.53 2.81
CA ILE A 43 0.18 -7.72 2.67
C ILE A 43 1.03 -7.59 1.40
N PHE A 44 0.40 -7.33 0.26
CA PHE A 44 1.10 -7.11 -1.01
C PHE A 44 2.17 -6.02 -0.90
N TYR A 45 1.84 -4.88 -0.29
CA TYR A 45 2.75 -3.76 -0.13
C TYR A 45 4.00 -4.14 0.68
N ASN A 46 3.85 -4.93 1.74
CA ASN A 46 4.97 -5.28 2.62
C ASN A 46 5.78 -6.47 2.09
N GLU A 47 5.13 -7.48 1.52
CA GLU A 47 5.78 -8.75 1.18
C GLU A 47 6.14 -8.89 -0.29
N SER A 48 5.47 -8.17 -1.19
CA SER A 48 5.60 -8.42 -2.64
C SER A 48 5.94 -7.17 -3.45
N ARG A 49 5.66 -5.97 -2.94
CA ARG A 49 5.87 -4.72 -3.69
C ARG A 49 7.34 -4.42 -3.86
N ILE A 50 7.83 -4.55 -5.09
CA ILE A 50 9.20 -4.21 -5.46
C ILE A 50 9.40 -2.70 -5.42
N GLN A 51 10.42 -2.25 -4.70
CA GLN A 51 10.78 -0.83 -4.62
C GLN A 51 12.23 -0.63 -5.05
N GLN A 52 12.45 0.16 -6.11
CA GLN A 52 13.81 0.48 -6.60
C GLN A 52 14.70 1.07 -5.50
N LYS A 53 14.13 1.91 -4.63
CA LYS A 53 14.85 2.48 -3.48
C LYS A 53 15.32 1.43 -2.46
N LEU A 54 14.73 0.24 -2.48
CA LEU A 54 15.07 -0.91 -1.63
C LEU A 54 15.89 -1.95 -2.42
N ASN A 55 16.67 -1.53 -3.42
CA ASN A 55 17.46 -2.42 -4.26
C ASN A 55 16.59 -3.50 -4.95
N ASP A 56 15.43 -3.08 -5.48
CA ASP A 56 14.46 -3.94 -6.16
C ASP A 56 13.94 -5.10 -5.29
N GLN A 57 13.77 -4.85 -3.99
CA GLN A 57 13.24 -5.82 -3.03
C GLN A 57 11.91 -5.37 -2.44
N SER A 58 11.21 -6.33 -1.83
CA SER A 58 10.05 -6.04 -0.98
C SER A 58 10.50 -5.38 0.34
N PRO A 59 9.64 -4.58 1.00
CA PRO A 59 9.96 -4.00 2.29
C PRO A 59 10.38 -5.00 3.36
N VAL A 60 9.75 -6.18 3.40
CA VAL A 60 10.10 -7.23 4.36
C VAL A 60 11.46 -7.85 4.03
N ASP A 61 11.74 -8.13 2.75
CA ASP A 61 13.03 -8.72 2.37
C ASP A 61 14.19 -7.76 2.60
N TYR A 62 13.99 -6.48 2.31
CA TYR A 62 14.97 -5.44 2.61
C TYR A 62 15.28 -5.37 4.11
N ARG A 63 14.25 -5.43 4.98
CA ARG A 63 14.45 -5.42 6.44
C ARG A 63 15.28 -6.61 6.91
N LYS A 64 14.99 -7.81 6.41
CA LYS A 64 15.74 -9.04 6.74
C LYS A 64 17.22 -9.00 6.34
N LEU A 65 17.61 -8.13 5.40
CA LEU A 65 19.01 -7.96 4.96
C LEU A 65 19.77 -6.89 5.73
N VAL A 66 19.04 -5.98 6.38
CA VAL A 66 19.61 -4.91 7.22
C VAL A 66 19.77 -5.37 8.67
N GLU A 67 19.04 -6.40 9.09
CA GLU A 67 19.23 -7.15 10.33
C GLU A 67 20.46 -8.09 10.26
#